data_AF-A0A1V9G9V1-F1
#
_entry.id   AF-A0A1V9G9V1-F1
#
_cell.length_a   1.000
_cell.length_b   1.000
_cell.length_c   1.000
_cell.angle_alpha   90.00
_cell.angle_beta   90.00
_cell.angle_gamma   90.00
#
_symmetry.space_group_name_H-M   'P 1'
#
loop_
_entity.id
_entity.type
_entity.pdbx_description
1 polymer ?
#
loop_
_entity_poly.entity_id
_entity_poly.type
_entity_poly.pdbx_seq_one_letter_code
_entity_poly.pdbx_strand_id
1 'polypeptide(L)'
;MIYDTRLKDLFTKQENQIKAFEYHKELMRIAVSDTEQQLLEKHSCTYTDAPPEVLEIITKLREDYEQYWSNDGILLTALMRRQFKNREELFNLLTNK
;
A
#
# COMPACT_ATOMS: atom_id res chain seq x y z
N MET A 1 -4.78 9.77 -35.34
CA MET A 1 -5.31 10.02 -33.98
C MET A 1 -4.49 9.23 -32.94
N ILE A 2 -3.16 9.41 -32.91
CA ILE A 2 -2.20 8.58 -32.11
C ILE A 2 -1.89 9.22 -30.74
N TYR A 3 -2.34 10.47 -30.53
CA TYR A 3 -2.09 11.28 -29.33
C TYR A 3 -2.90 10.77 -28.13
N ASP A 4 -4.15 10.38 -28.37
CA ASP A 4 -5.10 9.92 -27.35
C ASP A 4 -4.64 8.59 -26.72
N THR A 5 -4.14 7.66 -27.54
CA THR A 5 -3.77 6.31 -27.08
C THR A 5 -2.58 6.30 -26.12
N ARG A 6 -1.52 7.07 -26.41
CA ARG A 6 -0.31 7.10 -25.56
C ARG A 6 -0.55 7.72 -24.19
N LEU A 7 -1.36 8.78 -24.14
CA LEU A 7 -1.73 9.43 -22.88
C LEU A 7 -2.64 8.50 -22.05
N LYS A 8 -3.62 7.87 -22.71
CA LYS A 8 -4.49 6.87 -22.10
C LYS A 8 -3.72 5.67 -21.53
N ASP A 9 -2.77 5.11 -22.28
CA ASP A 9 -1.94 3.99 -21.82
C ASP A 9 -1.10 4.38 -20.59
N LEU A 10 -0.55 5.61 -20.58
CA LEU A 10 0.17 6.13 -19.42
C LEU A 10 -0.74 6.25 -18.20
N PHE A 11 -1.94 6.84 -18.35
CA PHE A 11 -2.92 6.94 -17.26
C PHE A 11 -3.30 5.56 -16.71
N THR A 12 -3.68 4.63 -17.59
CA THR A 12 -4.04 3.26 -17.18
C THR A 12 -2.91 2.57 -16.45
N LYS A 13 -1.66 2.70 -16.93
CA LYS A 13 -0.49 2.14 -16.24
C LYS A 13 -0.32 2.73 -14.84
N GLN A 14 -0.47 4.04 -14.70
CA GLN A 14 -0.33 4.74 -13.41
C GLN A 14 -1.43 4.35 -12.42
N GLU A 15 -2.68 4.28 -12.87
CA GLU A 15 -3.82 3.81 -12.08
C GLU A 15 -3.61 2.37 -11.60
N ASN A 16 -3.14 1.49 -12.47
CA ASN A 16 -2.85 0.10 -12.10
C ASN A 16 -1.72 -0.01 -11.07
N GLN A 17 -0.71 0.87 -11.13
CA GLN A 17 0.36 0.92 -10.13
C GLN A 17 -0.17 1.36 -8.76
N ILE A 18 -1.05 2.37 -8.71
CA ILE A 18 -1.67 2.83 -7.46
C ILE A 18 -2.56 1.73 -6.88
N LYS A 19 -3.43 1.12 -7.70
CA LYS A 19 -4.30 0.02 -7.28
C LYS A 19 -3.52 -1.19 -6.76
N ALA A 20 -2.43 -1.57 -7.42
CA ALA A 20 -1.60 -2.68 -6.97
C ALA A 20 -0.98 -2.41 -5.60
N PHE A 21 -0.60 -1.16 -5.35
CA PHE A 21 -0.03 -0.75 -4.07
C PHE A 21 -1.09 -0.73 -2.95
N GLU A 22 -2.27 -0.17 -3.21
CA GLU A 22 -3.41 -0.22 -2.28
C GLU A 22 -3.85 -1.65 -1.98
N TYR A 23 -3.87 -2.51 -2.99
CA TYR A 23 -4.17 -3.92 -2.82
C TYR A 23 -3.11 -4.64 -1.97
N HIS A 24 -1.83 -4.36 -2.19
CA HIS A 24 -0.75 -4.91 -1.37
C HIS A 24 -0.87 -4.49 0.10
N LYS A 25 -1.24 -3.23 0.37
CA LYS A 25 -1.55 -2.75 1.73
C LYS A 25 -2.56 -3.65 2.42
N GLU A 26 -3.69 -3.86 1.75
CA GLU A 26 -4.81 -4.59 2.31
C GLU A 26 -4.44 -6.04 2.59
N LEU A 27 -3.73 -6.69 1.64
CA LEU A 27 -3.22 -8.04 1.85
C LEU A 27 -2.30 -8.15 3.08
N MET A 28 -1.42 -7.18 3.28
CA MET A 28 -0.54 -7.17 4.44
C MET A 28 -1.31 -6.94 5.74
N ARG A 29 -2.36 -6.11 5.73
CA ARG A 29 -3.23 -5.93 6.90
C ARG A 29 -3.96 -7.22 7.27
N ILE A 30 -4.48 -7.93 6.27
CA ILE A 30 -5.12 -9.24 6.45
C ILE A 30 -4.13 -10.23 7.05
N ALA A 31 -2.92 -10.34 6.49
CA ALA A 31 -1.89 -11.24 6.99
C ALA A 31 -1.50 -10.97 8.45
N VAL A 32 -1.45 -9.69 8.85
CA VAL A 32 -1.25 -9.29 10.26
C VAL A 32 -2.41 -9.78 11.11
N SER A 33 -3.66 -9.54 10.71
CA SER A 33 -4.85 -10.01 11.44
C SER A 33 -4.88 -11.53 11.59
N ASP A 34 -4.52 -12.27 10.54
CA ASP A 34 -4.44 -13.74 10.58
C ASP A 34 -3.35 -14.21 11.55
N THR A 35 -2.22 -13.52 11.58
CA THR A 35 -1.12 -13.81 12.51
C THR A 35 -1.52 -13.52 13.95
N GLU A 36 -2.24 -12.42 14.21
CA GLU A 36 -2.79 -12.11 15.53
C GLU A 36 -3.74 -13.21 15.99
N GLN A 37 -4.64 -13.68 15.12
CA GLN A 37 -5.55 -14.75 15.43
C GLN A 37 -4.82 -16.08 15.72
N GLN A 38 -3.81 -16.43 14.91
CA GLN A 38 -2.99 -17.62 15.14
C GLN A 38 -2.24 -17.57 16.48
N LEU A 39 -1.77 -16.39 16.89
CA LEU A 39 -1.14 -16.20 18.21
C LEU A 39 -2.14 -16.45 19.34
N LEU A 40 -3.34 -15.88 19.24
CA LEU A 40 -4.40 -16.09 20.22
C LEU A 40 -4.82 -17.56 20.32
N GLU A 41 -5.03 -18.22 19.16
CA GLU A 41 -5.38 -19.64 19.09
C GLU A 41 -4.28 -20.54 19.69
N LYS A 42 -3.02 -20.27 19.36
CA LYS A 42 -1.86 -20.99 19.90
C LYS A 42 -1.78 -20.90 21.42
N HIS A 43 -2.16 -19.77 21.99
CA HIS A 43 -2.18 -19.53 23.43
C HIS A 43 -3.54 -19.84 24.08
N SER A 44 -4.52 -20.35 23.30
CA SER A 44 -5.88 -20.67 23.75
C SER A 44 -6.54 -19.52 24.51
N CYS A 45 -6.33 -18.30 24.03
CA CYS A 45 -6.85 -17.08 24.63
C CYS A 45 -7.56 -16.21 23.59
N THR A 46 -8.20 -15.15 24.06
CA THR A 46 -8.77 -14.07 23.26
C THR A 46 -8.09 -12.76 23.62
N TYR A 47 -8.43 -11.66 22.94
CA TYR A 47 -7.94 -10.33 23.31
C TYR A 47 -8.29 -9.89 24.74
N THR A 48 -9.30 -10.50 25.37
CA THR A 48 -9.79 -10.08 26.70
C THR A 48 -9.06 -10.77 27.85
N ASP A 49 -8.53 -11.97 27.62
CA ASP A 49 -7.91 -12.85 28.61
C ASP A 49 -6.47 -13.26 28.23
N ALA A 50 -5.94 -12.73 27.12
CA ALA A 50 -4.57 -12.96 26.70
C ALA A 50 -3.57 -12.49 27.78
N PRO A 51 -2.52 -13.30 28.07
CA PRO A 51 -1.43 -12.88 28.91
C PRO A 51 -0.77 -11.60 28.38
N PRO A 52 -0.21 -10.74 29.26
CA PRO A 52 0.46 -9.51 28.85
C PRO A 52 1.54 -9.72 27.77
N GLU A 53 2.29 -10.83 27.85
CA GLU A 53 3.32 -11.20 26.88
C GLU A 53 2.77 -11.42 25.47
N VAL A 54 1.57 -12.02 25.35
CA VAL A 54 0.91 -12.25 24.05
C VAL A 54 0.37 -10.93 23.49
N LEU A 55 -0.20 -10.09 24.35
CA LEU A 55 -0.68 -8.75 23.96
C LEU A 55 0.47 -7.85 23.52
N GLU A 56 1.65 -7.95 24.15
CA GLU A 56 2.85 -7.20 23.75
C GLU A 56 3.32 -7.62 22.35
N ILE A 57 3.34 -8.92 22.05
CA ILE A 57 3.69 -9.42 20.71
C ILE A 57 2.69 -8.92 19.65
N ILE A 58 1.38 -8.98 19.94
CA ILE A 58 0.33 -8.49 19.04
C ILE A 58 0.47 -6.98 18.83
N THR A 59 0.72 -6.22 19.90
CA THR A 59 0.92 -4.77 19.82
C THR A 59 2.13 -4.45 18.95
N LYS A 60 3.25 -5.15 19.17
CA LYS A 60 4.46 -4.96 18.38
C LYS A 60 4.25 -5.28 16.91
N LEU A 61 3.53 -6.36 16.60
CA LEU A 61 3.18 -6.73 15.22
C LEU A 61 2.37 -5.62 14.52
N ARG A 62 1.41 -5.01 15.22
CA ARG A 62 0.62 -3.87 14.69
C ARG A 62 1.48 -2.64 14.47
N GLU A 63 2.34 -2.31 15.44
CA GLU A 63 3.26 -1.17 15.33
C GLU A 63 4.23 -1.33 14.15
N ASP A 64 4.80 -2.52 13.98
CA ASP A 64 5.73 -2.81 12.88
C ASP A 64 5.03 -2.72 11.53
N TYR A 65 3.77 -3.18 11.43
CA TYR A 65 2.94 -2.98 10.24
C TYR A 65 2.69 -1.49 9.95
N GLU A 66 2.31 -0.70 10.94
CA GLU A 66 2.07 0.74 10.75
C GLU A 66 3.36 1.49 10.38
N GLN A 67 4.49 1.13 10.98
CA GLN A 67 5.79 1.72 10.64
C GLN A 67 6.21 1.37 9.21
N TYR A 68 6.09 0.10 8.83
CA TYR A 68 6.35 -0.35 7.46
C TYR A 68 5.46 0.42 6.48
N TRP A 69 4.16 0.51 6.76
CA TRP A 69 3.23 1.19 5.88
C TRP A 69 3.43 2.71 5.82
N SER A 70 3.84 3.34 6.92
CA SER A 70 4.19 4.76 6.93
C SER A 70 5.32 5.06 5.92
N ASN A 71 6.35 4.20 5.88
CA ASN A 71 7.43 4.30 4.90
C ASN A 71 6.94 4.05 3.47
N ASP A 72 6.10 3.04 3.28
CA ASP A 72 5.51 2.70 2.00
C ASP A 72 4.58 3.83 1.49
N GLY A 73 3.81 4.49 2.36
CA GLY A 73 3.00 5.66 2.04
C GLY A 73 3.81 6.86 1.54
N ILE A 74 5.04 7.04 2.04
CA ILE A 74 6.00 8.02 1.51
C ILE A 74 6.39 7.63 0.08
N LEU A 75 6.67 6.35 -0.17
CA LEU A 75 7.01 5.85 -1.51
C LEU A 75 5.84 6.02 -2.50
N LEU A 76 4.61 5.75 -2.08
CA LEU A 76 3.42 6.00 -2.90
C LEU A 76 3.27 7.47 -3.25
N THR A 77 3.45 8.36 -2.26
CA THR A 77 3.38 9.80 -2.49
C THR A 77 4.45 10.26 -3.48
N ALA A 78 5.68 9.75 -3.36
CA ALA A 78 6.77 10.02 -4.30
C ALA A 78 6.45 9.48 -5.70
N LEU A 79 5.88 8.27 -5.80
CA LEU A 79 5.41 7.68 -7.05
C LEU A 79 4.35 8.56 -7.71
N MET A 80 3.31 8.98 -6.99
CA MET A 80 2.24 9.84 -7.51
C MET A 80 2.78 11.18 -8.01
N ARG A 81 3.72 11.80 -7.29
CA ARG A 81 4.39 13.04 -7.72
C ARG A 81 5.17 12.83 -9.02
N ARG A 82 5.92 11.73 -9.12
CA ARG A 82 6.66 11.38 -10.35
C ARG A 82 5.71 11.11 -11.51
N GLN A 83 4.62 10.38 -11.26
CA GLN A 83 3.59 10.08 -12.25
C GLN A 83 2.92 11.37 -12.75
N PHE A 84 2.63 12.32 -11.86
CA PHE A 84 2.12 13.65 -12.22
C PHE A 84 3.09 14.38 -13.15
N LYS A 85 4.37 14.47 -12.79
CA LYS A 85 5.39 15.10 -13.63
C LYS A 85 5.51 14.45 -15.01
N ASN A 86 5.50 13.11 -15.08
CA ASN A 86 5.54 12.39 -16.35
C ASN A 86 4.33 12.70 -17.24
N ARG A 87 3.15 12.95 -16.65
CA ARG A 87 1.95 13.35 -17.39
C ARG A 87 2.09 14.75 -17.96
N GLU A 88 2.61 15.69 -17.18
CA GLU A 88 2.87 17.07 -17.63
C GLU A 88 3.89 17.10 -18.77
N GLU A 89 5.01 16.37 -18.64
CA GLU A 89 6.03 16.25 -19.69
C GLU A 89 5.44 15.68 -20.98
N LEU A 90 4.67 14.60 -20.89
CA LEU A 90 4.00 14.03 -22.07
C LEU A 90 2.99 15.02 -22.66
N PHE A 91 2.18 15.69 -21.85
CA PHE A 91 1.24 16.69 -22.32
C PHE A 91 1.94 17.82 -23.09
N ASN A 92 3.02 18.38 -22.52
CA ASN A 92 3.82 19.43 -23.14
C ASN A 92 4.48 18.97 -24.46
N LEU A 93 4.91 17.71 -24.56
CA LEU A 93 5.47 17.14 -25.79
C LEU A 93 4.42 16.95 -26.89
N LEU A 94 3.16 16.71 -26.51
CA LEU A 94 2.05 16.51 -27.45
C LEU A 94 1.43 17.84 -27.90
N THR A 95 1.53 18.92 -27.11
CA THR A 95 1.00 20.25 -27.43
C THR A 95 1.99 21.20 -28.12
N ASN A 96 3.29 20.99 -27.97
CA ASN A 96 4.33 21.76 -28.67
C ASN A 96 4.73 21.17 -30.04
N LYS A 97 3.87 20.34 -30.65
CA LYS A 97 3.98 19.82 -32.02
C LYS A 97 2.86 20.38 -32.89
#